data_AF-A0A540X0S8-F1
#
_entry.id   AF-A0A540X0S8-F1
#
_cell.length_a   1.000
_cell.length_b   1.000
_cell.length_c   1.000
_cell.angle_alpha   90.00
_cell.angle_beta   90.00
_cell.angle_gamma   90.00
#
_symmetry.space_group_name_H-M   'P 1'
#
loop_
_entity.id
_entity.type
_entity.pdbx_description
1 polymer ?
#
loop_
_entity_poly.entity_id
_entity_poly.type
_entity_poly.pdbx_seq_one_letter_code
_entity_poly.pdbx_strand_id
1 'polypeptide(L)'
;MNRKARWWGLALVAFVASCKCGSESDPTGTGGSGEPPPLVEVTTPEGGEPVSLAIIEAFTRREETPPRTSFVTSEELVVRARVTGGEAGLVDRIKWTVTPVGTRTGPAEPATATGAELTFRGKSAQSVAGSRDPNPPLEYEVLGVLDLEDGRGLEVKLPPSSFLRQDETDTLRQEYVDYDTDFQPTLANIRVPGNTTLNRGNYTLVAEETPGDLDKLLQDVDTELNKLLKDDVQVVPVGTVTRSPATVVVSAGGSVLMLGPLGDTTPSGDDVCAGLRVGGLCAGPILAGPNRRADTTANNRVATVSVEPFITSAFRNPQRNRFIGSGSINSRHTRGRALDIDPRSMVVPGRDARQLMCLVELAGIRVVGEEDSFTENGPVTFLDCNDPAADHVHIQR
;
A
#
# COMPACT_ATOMS: atom_id res chain seq x y z
N MET A 1 20.69 44.75 58.59
CA MET A 1 20.21 45.24 57.28
C MET A 1 19.54 44.07 56.58
N ASN A 2 18.22 43.88 56.80
CA ASN A 2 17.13 44.27 55.88
C ASN A 2 17.34 43.69 54.46
N ARG A 3 16.53 42.78 53.88
CA ARG A 3 15.18 42.23 54.14
C ARG A 3 15.11 40.82 53.51
N LYS A 4 14.69 39.80 54.26
CA LYS A 4 13.40 39.07 54.24
C LYS A 4 13.14 38.14 53.04
N ALA A 5 13.03 36.86 53.40
CA ALA A 5 12.40 35.76 52.69
C ALA A 5 10.90 35.99 52.42
N ARG A 6 10.35 35.25 51.44
CA ARG A 6 9.07 34.53 51.58
C ARG A 6 8.76 33.57 50.43
N TRP A 7 8.46 32.33 50.82
CA TRP A 7 7.57 31.39 50.13
C TRP A 7 6.18 31.98 49.87
N TRP A 8 5.47 31.39 48.90
CA TRP A 8 4.05 30.96 48.81
C TRP A 8 3.83 30.57 47.32
N GLY A 9 3.14 29.50 46.89
CA GLY A 9 2.01 28.79 47.48
C GLY A 9 0.71 29.21 46.78
N LEU A 10 0.23 28.38 45.84
CA LEU A 10 -1.14 28.28 45.27
C LEU A 10 -1.77 29.49 44.56
N ALA A 11 -2.31 29.26 43.35
CA ALA A 11 -3.77 29.18 43.12
C ALA A 11 -4.11 29.13 41.62
N LEU A 12 -4.88 28.11 41.23
CA LEU A 12 -5.69 28.05 40.02
C LEU A 12 -6.72 29.19 40.07
N VAL A 13 -6.80 30.02 39.03
CA VAL A 13 -7.91 30.97 38.86
C VAL A 13 -8.60 30.65 37.55
N ALA A 14 -9.80 30.08 37.68
CA ALA A 14 -10.78 29.98 36.63
C ALA A 14 -11.32 31.38 36.30
N PHE A 15 -11.22 31.79 35.04
CA PHE A 15 -11.93 32.97 34.55
C PHE A 15 -13.37 32.57 34.20
N VAL A 16 -14.28 32.88 35.11
CA VAL A 16 -15.71 32.99 34.85
C VAL A 16 -15.96 34.42 34.37
N ALA A 17 -16.38 34.60 33.13
CA ALA A 17 -16.97 35.85 32.66
C ALA A 17 -18.49 35.66 32.59
N SER A 18 -19.23 36.48 33.34
CA SER A 18 -20.69 36.55 33.33
C SER A 18 -21.15 38.00 33.20
N CYS A 19 -22.32 38.14 32.55
CA CYS A 19 -23.22 39.30 32.39
C CYS A 19 -22.88 40.30 31.27
N LYS A 20 -23.83 40.78 30.43
CA LYS A 20 -25.30 40.62 30.38
C LYS A 20 -25.86 41.17 29.05
N CYS A 21 -26.93 40.53 28.59
CA CYS A 21 -28.12 41.07 27.88
C CYS A 21 -27.95 41.87 26.57
N GLY A 22 -28.21 41.16 25.47
CA GLY A 22 -28.89 41.69 24.28
C GLY A 22 -29.92 40.67 23.84
N SER A 23 -31.20 41.03 23.95
CA SER A 23 -32.34 40.20 23.54
C SER A 23 -32.46 40.18 22.03
N GLU A 24 -32.34 39.01 21.42
CA GLU A 24 -32.93 38.75 20.11
C GLU A 24 -33.33 37.27 20.06
N SER A 25 -34.58 37.08 19.65
CA SER A 25 -35.39 35.86 19.62
C SER A 25 -34.65 34.52 19.49
N ASP A 26 -35.05 33.58 20.35
CA ASP A 26 -34.84 32.15 20.18
C ASP A 26 -35.07 31.74 18.71
N PRO A 27 -34.11 31.11 18.02
CA PRO A 27 -34.46 30.23 16.93
C PRO A 27 -35.16 29.04 17.58
N THR A 28 -36.49 29.08 17.54
CA THR A 28 -37.34 27.90 17.70
C THR A 28 -36.66 26.71 17.02
N GLY A 29 -36.32 25.71 17.81
CA GLY A 29 -35.80 24.46 17.29
C GLY A 29 -36.77 23.91 16.25
N THR A 30 -36.33 23.81 15.01
CA THR A 30 -36.84 22.82 14.08
C THR A 30 -35.93 21.60 14.22
N GLY A 31 -36.26 20.78 15.20
CA GLY A 31 -35.90 19.37 15.16
C GLY A 31 -36.58 18.75 13.94
N GLY A 32 -35.97 18.96 12.76
CA GLY A 32 -36.34 18.27 11.55
C GLY A 32 -35.74 16.89 11.62
N SER A 33 -36.50 15.91 12.08
CA SER A 33 -36.31 14.50 11.74
C SER A 33 -36.59 14.26 10.25
N GLY A 34 -36.08 15.15 9.40
CA GLY A 34 -36.31 15.15 7.97
C GLY A 34 -35.62 13.94 7.38
N GLU A 35 -36.42 13.04 6.82
CA GLU A 35 -35.94 11.98 5.96
C GLU A 35 -34.98 12.59 4.91
N PRO A 36 -33.82 11.97 4.65
CA PRO A 36 -32.84 12.52 3.71
C PRO A 36 -33.50 12.77 2.34
N PRO A 37 -33.09 13.85 1.64
CA PRO A 37 -33.67 14.16 0.33
C PRO A 37 -33.39 13.01 -0.65
N PRO A 38 -34.31 12.73 -1.59
CA PRO A 38 -34.11 11.68 -2.57
C PRO A 38 -32.91 11.99 -3.48
N LEU A 39 -32.27 10.93 -3.98
CA LEU A 39 -31.19 11.04 -4.97
C LEU A 39 -31.70 11.64 -6.29
N VAL A 40 -32.93 11.29 -6.66
CA VAL A 40 -33.64 11.81 -7.82
C VAL A 40 -35.14 11.60 -7.62
N GLU A 41 -35.96 12.55 -8.06
CA GLU A 41 -37.43 12.51 -7.93
C GLU A 41 -38.08 13.11 -9.18
N VAL A 42 -39.15 12.48 -9.63
CA VAL A 42 -40.00 12.95 -10.73
C VAL A 42 -41.44 12.96 -10.26
N THR A 43 -42.16 14.06 -10.55
CA THR A 43 -43.54 14.27 -10.12
C THR A 43 -44.44 14.59 -11.31
N THR A 44 -45.65 14.03 -11.33
CA THR A 44 -46.69 14.31 -12.31
C THR A 44 -48.05 14.43 -11.63
N PRO A 45 -48.99 15.25 -12.13
CA PRO A 45 -50.36 15.28 -11.59
C PRO A 45 -51.17 14.07 -12.10
N GLU A 46 -51.81 13.28 -11.24
CA GLU A 46 -52.73 12.17 -11.56
C GLU A 46 -54.06 12.36 -10.82
N GLY A 47 -55.19 12.34 -11.53
CA GLY A 47 -56.51 12.57 -10.91
C GLY A 47 -56.70 13.93 -10.22
N GLY A 48 -55.77 14.87 -10.42
CA GLY A 48 -55.73 16.18 -9.73
C GLY A 48 -54.78 16.24 -8.53
N GLU A 49 -54.23 15.10 -8.09
CA GLU A 49 -53.27 15.00 -6.99
C GLU A 49 -51.86 14.71 -7.53
N PRO A 50 -50.78 15.25 -6.92
CA PRO A 50 -49.43 14.97 -7.36
C PRO A 50 -49.02 13.53 -6.99
N VAL A 51 -48.45 12.81 -7.96
CA VAL A 51 -47.79 11.51 -7.77
C VAL A 51 -46.31 11.66 -8.07
N SER A 52 -45.48 11.23 -7.13
CA SER A 52 -44.02 11.32 -7.22
C SER A 52 -43.38 9.96 -7.11
N LEU A 53 -42.41 9.69 -7.98
CA LEU A 53 -41.51 8.54 -7.93
C LEU A 53 -40.10 9.04 -7.64
N ALA A 54 -39.48 8.53 -6.58
CA ALA A 54 -38.15 8.94 -6.15
C ALA A 54 -37.24 7.74 -5.90
N ILE A 55 -35.98 7.82 -6.32
CA ILE A 55 -34.92 6.94 -5.82
C ILE A 55 -34.36 7.57 -4.56
N ILE A 56 -34.43 6.85 -3.45
CA ILE A 56 -34.04 7.36 -2.13
C ILE A 56 -32.65 6.88 -1.70
N GLU A 57 -32.26 5.68 -2.11
CA GLU A 57 -30.97 5.08 -1.75
C GLU A 57 -30.43 4.20 -2.88
N ALA A 58 -29.11 4.19 -3.03
CA ALA A 58 -28.39 3.25 -3.88
C ALA A 58 -27.08 2.88 -3.17
N PHE A 59 -26.87 1.59 -2.87
CA PHE A 59 -25.71 1.14 -2.10
C PHE A 59 -25.35 -0.31 -2.34
N THR A 60 -24.13 -0.68 -1.99
CA THR A 60 -23.63 -2.05 -1.92
C THR A 60 -23.94 -2.62 -0.55
N ARG A 61 -24.70 -3.72 -0.50
CA ARG A 61 -25.06 -4.42 0.73
C ARG A 61 -23.85 -5.19 1.25
N ARG A 62 -23.40 -4.82 2.46
CA ARG A 62 -22.38 -5.54 3.23
C ARG A 62 -22.77 -5.53 4.69
N GLU A 63 -22.59 -6.66 5.36
CA GLU A 63 -22.77 -6.74 6.80
C GLU A 63 -21.74 -5.82 7.49
N GLU A 64 -22.20 -5.08 8.50
CA GLU A 64 -21.35 -4.31 9.43
C GLU A 64 -20.52 -3.14 8.85
N THR A 65 -20.69 -2.76 7.58
CA THR A 65 -20.01 -1.59 6.98
C THR A 65 -20.98 -0.50 6.52
N PRO A 66 -20.57 0.78 6.56
CA PRO A 66 -21.37 1.88 6.03
C PRO A 66 -21.76 1.65 4.55
N PRO A 67 -22.98 2.04 4.14
CA PRO A 67 -23.39 2.01 2.74
C PRO A 67 -22.38 2.74 1.84
N ARG A 68 -22.03 2.13 0.72
CA ARG A 68 -21.15 2.70 -0.32
C ARG A 68 -21.77 2.49 -1.69
N THR A 69 -21.43 3.34 -2.65
CA THR A 69 -21.90 3.24 -4.05
C THR A 69 -20.95 2.47 -4.97
N SER A 70 -19.75 2.13 -4.47
CA SER A 70 -18.75 1.31 -5.17
C SER A 70 -18.87 -0.16 -4.74
N PHE A 71 -18.46 -1.09 -5.62
CA PHE A 71 -18.77 -2.52 -5.50
C PHE A 71 -17.71 -3.40 -6.18
N VAL A 72 -17.63 -4.66 -5.77
CA VAL A 72 -17.12 -5.74 -6.64
C VAL A 72 -18.27 -6.67 -7.05
N THR A 73 -18.11 -7.39 -8.15
CA THR A 73 -19.15 -8.26 -8.75
C THR A 73 -19.63 -9.39 -7.85
N SER A 74 -18.84 -9.77 -6.85
CA SER A 74 -19.23 -10.71 -5.79
C SER A 74 -20.11 -10.08 -4.70
N GLU A 75 -20.46 -8.80 -4.81
CA GLU A 75 -21.28 -8.06 -3.86
C GLU A 75 -22.63 -7.71 -4.47
N GLU A 76 -23.59 -7.47 -3.58
CA GLU A 76 -24.96 -7.19 -3.95
C GLU A 76 -25.22 -5.69 -3.92
N LEU A 77 -25.76 -5.16 -5.01
CA LEU A 77 -26.17 -3.77 -5.14
C LEU A 77 -27.67 -3.66 -4.89
N VAL A 78 -28.05 -2.63 -4.15
CA VAL A 78 -29.42 -2.36 -3.72
C VAL A 78 -29.80 -0.94 -4.13
N VAL A 79 -30.96 -0.79 -4.75
CA VAL A 79 -31.57 0.50 -5.07
C VAL A 79 -32.98 0.51 -4.51
N ARG A 80 -33.33 1.57 -3.78
CA ARG A 80 -34.65 1.72 -3.17
C ARG A 80 -35.37 2.93 -3.76
N ALA A 81 -36.66 2.74 -4.00
CA ALA A 81 -37.56 3.80 -4.39
C ALA A 81 -38.66 4.03 -3.38
N ARG A 82 -39.24 5.22 -3.48
CA ARG A 82 -40.45 5.63 -2.78
C ARG A 82 -41.43 6.18 -3.80
N VAL A 83 -42.71 5.90 -3.59
CA VAL A 83 -43.81 6.54 -4.30
C VAL A 83 -44.64 7.33 -3.28
N THR A 84 -45.00 8.56 -3.61
CA THR A 84 -45.90 9.40 -2.79
C THR A 84 -47.06 9.89 -3.64
N GLY A 85 -48.26 9.93 -3.06
CA GLY A 85 -49.50 10.23 -3.79
C GLY A 85 -50.02 9.04 -4.58
N GLY A 86 -51.19 9.21 -5.20
CA GLY A 86 -51.84 8.19 -6.02
C GLY A 86 -52.51 7.08 -5.21
N GLU A 87 -52.82 5.97 -5.86
CA GLU A 87 -53.45 4.81 -5.21
C GLU A 87 -52.47 4.04 -4.30
N ALA A 88 -53.02 3.28 -3.35
CA ALA A 88 -52.21 2.44 -2.48
C ALA A 88 -51.57 1.28 -3.27
N GLY A 89 -50.30 0.99 -3.00
CA GLY A 89 -49.58 -0.15 -3.62
C GLY A 89 -48.84 0.20 -4.92
N LEU A 90 -48.84 1.46 -5.38
CA LEU A 90 -48.08 1.88 -6.56
C LEU A 90 -46.59 1.54 -6.46
N VAL A 91 -46.01 1.56 -5.26
CA VAL A 91 -44.60 1.22 -5.05
C VAL A 91 -44.26 -0.23 -5.44
N ASP A 92 -45.21 -1.15 -5.36
CA ASP A 92 -45.01 -2.56 -5.74
C ASP A 92 -45.04 -2.76 -7.26
N ARG A 93 -45.51 -1.76 -8.01
CA ARG A 93 -45.64 -1.76 -9.47
C ARG A 93 -44.43 -1.17 -10.19
N ILE A 94 -43.46 -0.63 -9.46
CA ILE A 94 -42.24 -0.07 -10.06
C ILE A 94 -41.52 -1.18 -10.83
N LYS A 95 -41.21 -0.93 -12.11
CA LYS A 95 -40.44 -1.81 -12.98
C LYS A 95 -39.02 -1.27 -13.08
N TRP A 96 -38.06 -2.08 -12.67
CA TRP A 96 -36.64 -1.75 -12.70
C TRP A 96 -35.97 -2.34 -13.93
N THR A 97 -35.05 -1.57 -14.52
CA THR A 97 -34.12 -2.04 -15.56
C THR A 97 -32.71 -1.58 -15.22
N VAL A 98 -31.76 -2.51 -15.30
CA VAL A 98 -30.34 -2.27 -15.05
C VAL A 98 -29.56 -2.52 -16.34
N THR A 99 -28.87 -1.48 -16.82
CA THR A 99 -28.11 -1.53 -18.08
C THR A 99 -26.62 -1.34 -17.80
N PRO A 100 -25.73 -2.23 -18.28
CA PRO A 100 -24.29 -2.03 -18.15
C PRO A 100 -23.83 -0.84 -18.98
N VAL A 101 -22.88 -0.08 -18.44
CA VAL A 101 -22.24 1.03 -19.12
C VAL A 101 -20.86 0.58 -19.63
N GLY A 102 -20.62 0.83 -20.93
CA GLY A 102 -19.39 0.45 -21.60
C GLY A 102 -19.29 -1.05 -21.94
N THR A 103 -18.25 -1.42 -22.69
CA THR A 103 -18.07 -2.79 -23.20
C THR A 103 -17.40 -3.74 -22.21
N ARG A 104 -16.94 -3.21 -21.07
CA ARG A 104 -16.24 -3.97 -20.02
C ARG A 104 -17.13 -4.34 -18.85
N THR A 105 -18.32 -3.76 -18.78
CA THR A 105 -19.36 -4.13 -17.82
C THR A 105 -20.26 -5.19 -18.44
N GLY A 106 -20.39 -6.33 -17.76
CA GLY A 106 -21.30 -7.41 -18.15
C GLY A 106 -22.74 -7.14 -17.71
N PRO A 107 -23.72 -7.95 -18.16
CA PRO A 107 -25.11 -7.78 -17.77
C PRO A 107 -25.30 -8.05 -16.26
N ALA A 108 -26.13 -7.22 -15.61
CA ALA A 108 -26.55 -7.42 -14.22
C ALA A 108 -27.43 -8.67 -14.06
N GLU A 109 -27.45 -9.23 -12.85
CA GLU A 109 -28.28 -10.37 -12.50
C GLU A 109 -29.04 -10.14 -11.17
N PRO A 110 -30.38 -10.06 -11.19
CA PRO A 110 -31.22 -9.92 -12.38
C PRO A 110 -31.06 -8.53 -13.05
N ALA A 111 -31.27 -8.46 -14.37
CA ALA A 111 -31.25 -7.19 -15.11
C ALA A 111 -32.57 -6.39 -15.00
N THR A 112 -33.64 -7.05 -14.58
CA THR A 112 -34.95 -6.44 -14.36
C THR A 112 -35.59 -6.97 -13.08
N ALA A 113 -36.38 -6.13 -12.41
CA ALA A 113 -37.10 -6.49 -11.20
C ALA A 113 -38.38 -5.66 -11.06
N THR A 114 -39.22 -6.02 -10.10
CA THR A 114 -40.40 -5.23 -9.73
C THR A 114 -40.49 -5.02 -8.23
N GLY A 115 -41.00 -3.86 -7.82
CA GLY A 115 -41.27 -3.53 -6.42
C GLY A 115 -40.46 -2.36 -5.88
N ALA A 116 -40.59 -2.09 -4.58
CA ALA A 116 -39.95 -0.94 -3.92
C ALA A 116 -38.41 -1.00 -3.88
N GLU A 117 -37.85 -2.22 -3.92
CA GLU A 117 -36.41 -2.47 -3.84
C GLU A 117 -35.95 -3.30 -5.05
N LEU A 118 -34.92 -2.81 -5.72
CA LEU A 118 -34.14 -3.57 -6.70
C LEU A 118 -32.88 -4.09 -6.00
N THR A 119 -32.63 -5.39 -6.15
CA THR A 119 -31.40 -6.04 -5.70
C THR A 119 -30.78 -6.78 -6.87
N PHE A 120 -29.49 -6.56 -7.15
CA PHE A 120 -28.79 -7.22 -8.26
C PHE A 120 -27.29 -7.37 -8.00
N ARG A 121 -26.63 -8.22 -8.79
CA ARG A 121 -25.16 -8.36 -8.84
C ARG A 121 -24.64 -7.98 -10.21
N GLY A 122 -23.47 -7.36 -10.23
CA GLY A 122 -22.79 -7.05 -11.48
C GLY A 122 -22.03 -8.26 -12.05
N LYS A 123 -21.69 -8.19 -13.34
CA LYS A 123 -20.71 -9.07 -13.99
C LYS A 123 -19.57 -8.26 -14.61
N SER A 124 -18.37 -8.82 -14.60
CA SER A 124 -17.22 -8.26 -15.30
C SER A 124 -17.12 -8.86 -16.70
N ALA A 125 -16.81 -8.02 -17.69
CA ALA A 125 -16.40 -8.43 -19.03
C ALA A 125 -14.98 -7.92 -19.33
N GLN A 126 -14.18 -7.70 -18.28
CA GLN A 126 -12.79 -7.29 -18.41
C GLN A 126 -11.93 -8.39 -19.04
N SER A 127 -10.87 -7.97 -19.72
CA SER A 127 -9.88 -8.90 -20.25
C SER A 127 -8.88 -9.29 -19.16
N VAL A 128 -8.61 -10.59 -19.05
CA VAL A 128 -7.53 -11.13 -18.19
C VAL A 128 -6.17 -11.22 -18.90
N ALA A 129 -6.02 -10.51 -20.02
CA ALA A 129 -4.74 -10.30 -20.67
C ALA A 129 -3.90 -9.26 -19.93
N GLY A 130 -2.57 -9.44 -19.95
CA GLY A 130 -1.65 -8.49 -19.33
C GLY A 130 -1.71 -7.10 -19.99
N SER A 131 -1.68 -6.05 -19.16
CA SER A 131 -1.64 -4.64 -19.59
C SER A 131 -0.79 -3.78 -18.65
N ARG A 132 -0.36 -2.62 -19.16
CA ARG A 132 0.28 -1.54 -18.37
C ARG A 132 -0.70 -0.46 -17.92
N ASP A 133 -1.92 -0.51 -18.44
CA ASP A 133 -2.96 0.46 -18.14
C ASP A 133 -3.92 -0.11 -17.09
N PRO A 134 -4.50 0.71 -16.21
CA PRO A 134 -5.51 0.25 -15.26
C PRO A 134 -6.76 -0.22 -16.00
N ASN A 135 -7.48 -1.19 -15.42
CA ASN A 135 -8.79 -1.55 -15.92
C ASN A 135 -9.76 -0.36 -15.80
N PRO A 136 -10.63 -0.11 -16.80
CA PRO A 136 -11.70 0.85 -16.65
C PRO A 136 -12.69 0.37 -15.58
N PRO A 137 -13.35 1.26 -14.82
CA PRO A 137 -14.31 0.85 -13.81
C PRO A 137 -15.55 0.19 -14.42
N LEU A 138 -16.13 -0.76 -13.68
CA LEU A 138 -17.46 -1.28 -14.00
C LEU A 138 -18.54 -0.28 -13.56
N GLU A 139 -19.60 -0.15 -14.35
CA GLU A 139 -20.62 0.89 -14.15
C GLU A 139 -21.99 0.45 -14.66
N TYR A 140 -23.04 0.74 -13.88
CA TYR A 140 -24.43 0.45 -14.24
C TYR A 140 -25.32 1.69 -14.22
N GLU A 141 -26.22 1.73 -15.20
CA GLU A 141 -27.36 2.63 -15.24
C GLU A 141 -28.60 1.92 -14.69
N VAL A 142 -29.34 2.60 -13.81
CA VAL A 142 -30.59 2.08 -13.23
C VAL A 142 -31.75 3.01 -13.61
N LEU A 143 -32.79 2.40 -14.19
CA LEU A 143 -34.04 3.04 -14.57
C LEU A 143 -35.20 2.40 -13.81
N GLY A 144 -36.00 3.20 -13.12
CA GLY A 144 -37.27 2.81 -12.53
C GLY A 144 -38.42 3.42 -13.34
N VAL A 145 -39.41 2.62 -13.70
CA VAL A 145 -40.62 3.05 -14.41
C VAL A 145 -41.85 2.68 -13.61
N LEU A 146 -42.75 3.64 -13.39
CA LEU A 146 -44.06 3.42 -12.79
C LEU A 146 -45.15 3.77 -13.81
N ASP A 147 -45.87 2.75 -14.28
CA ASP A 147 -47.04 2.94 -15.14
C ASP A 147 -48.25 3.35 -14.29
N LEU A 148 -48.89 4.46 -14.66
CA LEU A 148 -50.11 5.00 -14.05
C LEU A 148 -51.37 4.53 -14.80
N GLU A 149 -52.56 4.62 -14.18
CA GLU A 149 -53.79 4.07 -14.76
C GLU A 149 -54.23 4.75 -16.06
N ASP A 150 -53.88 6.03 -16.22
CA ASP A 150 -54.21 6.82 -17.42
C ASP A 150 -53.26 6.57 -18.61
N GLY A 151 -52.36 5.59 -18.49
CA GLY A 151 -51.41 5.21 -19.52
C GLY A 151 -50.15 6.08 -19.57
N ARG A 152 -49.98 7.05 -18.66
CA ARG A 152 -48.71 7.77 -18.48
C ARG A 152 -47.74 6.95 -17.64
N GLY A 153 -46.44 7.14 -17.88
CA GLY A 153 -45.36 6.55 -17.09
C GLY A 153 -44.55 7.63 -16.37
N LEU A 154 -44.20 7.38 -15.11
CA LEU A 154 -43.16 8.11 -14.40
C LEU A 154 -41.84 7.36 -14.57
N GLU A 155 -40.82 8.03 -15.07
CA GLU A 155 -39.48 7.46 -15.24
C GLU A 155 -38.50 8.17 -14.31
N VAL A 156 -37.74 7.39 -13.55
CA VAL A 156 -36.68 7.89 -12.68
C VAL A 156 -35.36 7.19 -13.02
N LYS A 157 -34.31 7.96 -13.25
CA LYS A 157 -32.99 7.46 -13.64
C LYS A 157 -31.93 8.02 -12.70
N LEU A 158 -31.03 7.16 -12.20
CA LEU A 158 -29.91 7.62 -11.37
C LEU A 158 -29.05 8.63 -12.16
N PRO A 159 -28.69 9.79 -11.56
CA PRO A 159 -27.86 10.77 -12.23
C PRO A 159 -26.48 10.21 -12.61
N PRO A 160 -25.85 10.73 -13.67
CA PRO A 160 -24.47 10.37 -14.00
C PRO A 160 -23.43 10.69 -12.93
N SER A 161 -23.72 11.63 -12.04
CA SER A 161 -22.87 11.91 -10.88
C SER A 161 -23.04 10.90 -9.74
N SER A 162 -24.03 10.00 -9.84
CA SER A 162 -24.49 9.07 -8.78
C SER A 162 -24.41 7.60 -9.22
N PHE A 163 -23.71 7.32 -10.33
CA PHE A 163 -23.64 5.98 -10.88
C PHE A 163 -23.17 4.96 -9.83
N LEU A 164 -23.76 3.77 -9.90
CA LEU A 164 -23.18 2.57 -9.32
C LEU A 164 -21.95 2.23 -10.16
N ARG A 165 -20.83 2.89 -9.81
CA ARG A 165 -19.56 2.88 -10.52
C ARG A 165 -18.45 2.53 -9.54
N GLN A 166 -17.55 1.68 -9.97
CA GLN A 166 -16.36 1.36 -9.17
C GLN A 166 -15.45 2.58 -9.02
N ASP A 167 -15.04 2.83 -7.79
CA ASP A 167 -13.87 3.66 -7.52
C ASP A 167 -12.57 2.87 -7.78
N GLU A 168 -11.42 3.53 -7.67
CA GLU A 168 -10.12 2.89 -7.91
C GLU A 168 -9.87 1.71 -6.94
N THR A 169 -10.38 1.79 -5.70
CA THR A 169 -10.21 0.72 -4.70
C THR A 169 -10.92 -0.54 -5.15
N ASP A 170 -12.19 -0.45 -5.52
CA ASP A 170 -12.93 -1.64 -5.95
C ASP A 170 -12.61 -2.03 -7.40
N THR A 171 -12.10 -1.12 -8.24
CA THR A 171 -11.53 -1.48 -9.55
C THR A 171 -10.31 -2.39 -9.37
N LEU A 172 -9.40 -2.05 -8.44
CA LEU A 172 -8.25 -2.88 -8.11
C LEU A 172 -8.71 -4.22 -7.49
N ARG A 173 -9.65 -4.21 -6.53
CA ARG A 173 -10.18 -5.46 -5.95
C ARG A 173 -10.88 -6.35 -6.98
N GLN A 174 -11.64 -5.76 -7.89
CA GLN A 174 -12.30 -6.50 -8.97
C GLN A 174 -11.29 -7.20 -9.88
N GLU A 175 -10.10 -6.62 -10.07
CA GLU A 175 -9.05 -7.30 -10.84
C GLU A 175 -8.63 -8.64 -10.21
N TYR A 176 -8.52 -8.73 -8.88
CA TYR A 176 -8.23 -10.01 -8.21
C TYR A 176 -9.35 -11.02 -8.39
N VAL A 177 -10.61 -10.56 -8.41
CA VAL A 177 -11.77 -11.42 -8.71
C VAL A 177 -11.70 -11.91 -10.16
N ASP A 178 -11.44 -11.01 -11.12
CA ASP A 178 -11.40 -11.33 -12.54
C ASP A 178 -10.27 -12.32 -12.89
N TYR A 179 -9.13 -12.21 -12.21
CA TYR A 179 -7.98 -13.10 -12.39
C TYR A 179 -8.03 -14.38 -11.55
N ASP A 180 -9.08 -14.55 -10.73
CA ASP A 180 -9.27 -15.73 -9.87
C ASP A 180 -8.04 -16.05 -9.01
N THR A 181 -7.49 -15.02 -8.36
CA THR A 181 -6.32 -15.18 -7.48
C THR A 181 -6.71 -15.74 -6.11
N ASP A 182 -5.82 -16.48 -5.45
CA ASP A 182 -6.13 -17.04 -4.12
C ASP A 182 -6.29 -15.91 -3.07
N PHE A 183 -5.55 -14.83 -3.25
CA PHE A 183 -5.67 -13.63 -2.44
C PHE A 183 -6.77 -12.73 -3.03
N GLN A 184 -7.85 -12.54 -2.27
CA GLN A 184 -8.95 -11.64 -2.62
C GLN A 184 -8.95 -10.46 -1.64
N PRO A 185 -8.33 -9.31 -2.00
CA PRO A 185 -8.17 -8.20 -1.07
C PRO A 185 -9.52 -7.65 -0.63
N THR A 186 -9.66 -7.44 0.68
CA THR A 186 -10.74 -6.66 1.27
C THR A 186 -10.38 -5.16 1.22
N LEU A 187 -11.28 -4.30 1.68
CA LEU A 187 -10.96 -2.86 1.82
C LEU A 187 -9.78 -2.60 2.75
N ALA A 188 -9.59 -3.43 3.78
CA ALA A 188 -8.48 -3.29 4.71
C ALA A 188 -7.11 -3.58 4.06
N ASN A 189 -7.11 -4.30 2.94
CA ASN A 189 -5.90 -4.67 2.20
C ASN A 189 -5.49 -3.62 1.16
N ILE A 190 -6.37 -2.67 0.82
CA ILE A 190 -6.09 -1.66 -0.20
C ILE A 190 -5.69 -0.35 0.47
N ARG A 191 -4.55 0.21 0.08
CA ARG A 191 -4.05 1.47 0.63
C ARG A 191 -3.28 2.29 -0.38
N VAL A 192 -3.16 3.57 -0.08
CA VAL A 192 -2.12 4.41 -0.68
C VAL A 192 -0.79 3.96 -0.08
N PRO A 193 0.22 3.62 -0.90
CA PRO A 193 1.52 3.20 -0.39
C PRO A 193 2.19 4.38 0.34
N GLY A 194 2.84 4.10 1.47
CA GLY A 194 3.64 5.11 2.17
C GLY A 194 4.85 5.55 1.37
N ASN A 195 5.37 4.62 0.56
CA ASN A 195 6.46 4.83 -0.37
C ASN A 195 6.05 4.46 -1.81
N THR A 196 6.02 5.45 -2.71
CA THR A 196 5.58 5.24 -4.10
C THR A 196 6.56 4.41 -4.93
N THR A 197 7.82 4.27 -4.52
CA THR A 197 8.79 3.37 -5.19
C THR A 197 8.37 1.91 -5.10
N LEU A 198 7.59 1.56 -4.08
CA LEU A 198 7.05 0.22 -3.84
C LEU A 198 5.83 -0.10 -4.70
N ASN A 199 5.26 0.87 -5.42
CA ASN A 199 4.14 0.66 -6.33
C ASN A 199 4.61 0.66 -7.79
N ARG A 200 4.68 -0.54 -8.37
CA ARG A 200 5.00 -0.77 -9.80
C ARG A 200 3.79 -1.25 -10.59
N GLY A 201 2.59 -1.16 -9.99
CA GLY A 201 1.31 -1.49 -10.59
C GLY A 201 0.74 -0.40 -11.50
N ASN A 202 -0.47 -0.64 -11.99
CA ASN A 202 -1.21 0.25 -12.90
C ASN A 202 -2.07 1.29 -12.17
N TYR A 203 -2.16 1.21 -10.84
CA TYR A 203 -3.03 2.01 -9.99
C TYR A 203 -2.22 2.88 -9.04
N THR A 204 -2.83 3.93 -8.46
CA THR A 204 -2.23 4.73 -7.39
C THR A 204 -2.21 3.98 -6.04
N LEU A 205 -3.00 2.91 -5.94
CA LEU A 205 -3.18 2.08 -4.75
C LEU A 205 -2.38 0.77 -4.86
N VAL A 206 -2.07 0.19 -3.70
CA VAL A 206 -1.48 -1.15 -3.58
C VAL A 206 -2.42 -2.08 -2.84
N ALA A 207 -2.36 -3.37 -3.17
CA ALA A 207 -3.03 -4.43 -2.42
C ALA A 207 -1.97 -5.24 -1.67
N GLU A 208 -2.06 -5.24 -0.35
CA GLU A 208 -1.17 -5.99 0.53
C GLU A 208 -1.96 -7.00 1.35
N GLU A 209 -1.49 -8.25 1.34
CA GLU A 209 -2.06 -9.31 2.17
C GLU A 209 -2.01 -8.94 3.65
N THR A 210 -0.89 -8.36 4.09
CA THR A 210 -0.73 -7.70 5.38
C THR A 210 -0.35 -6.23 5.16
N PRO A 211 -1.22 -5.27 5.50
CA PRO A 211 -0.92 -3.85 5.31
C PRO A 211 0.38 -3.42 6.03
N GLY A 212 1.31 -2.83 5.28
CA GLY A 212 2.59 -2.34 5.82
C GLY A 212 3.76 -3.29 5.61
N ASP A 213 3.52 -4.50 5.13
CA ASP A 213 4.58 -5.51 5.03
C ASP A 213 5.64 -5.18 3.97
N LEU A 214 5.30 -4.47 2.88
CA LEU A 214 6.32 -4.04 1.92
C LEU A 214 7.28 -3.03 2.52
N ASP A 215 6.74 -2.00 3.20
CA ASP A 215 7.55 -0.97 3.86
C ASP A 215 8.44 -1.62 4.93
N LYS A 216 7.89 -2.57 5.69
CA LYS A 216 8.63 -3.31 6.72
C LYS A 216 9.71 -4.20 6.10
N LEU A 217 9.42 -4.91 5.01
CA LEU A 217 10.40 -5.75 4.32
C LEU A 217 11.58 -4.91 3.81
N LEU A 218 11.30 -3.75 3.19
CA LEU A 218 12.34 -2.81 2.77
C LEU A 218 13.21 -2.35 3.96
N GLN A 219 12.58 -1.94 5.06
CA GLN A 219 13.29 -1.48 6.26
C GLN A 219 14.14 -2.57 6.90
N ASP A 220 13.64 -3.80 6.98
CA ASP A 220 14.34 -4.93 7.56
C ASP A 220 15.55 -5.32 6.69
N VAL A 221 15.40 -5.33 5.36
CA VAL A 221 16.52 -5.57 4.41
C VAL A 221 17.56 -4.46 4.49
N ASP A 222 17.15 -3.19 4.52
CA ASP A 222 18.07 -2.05 4.70
C ASP A 222 18.84 -2.16 6.01
N THR A 223 18.15 -2.53 7.10
CA THR A 223 18.75 -2.68 8.42
C THR A 223 19.81 -3.79 8.42
N GLU A 224 19.49 -4.96 7.87
CA GLU A 224 20.40 -6.09 7.87
C GLU A 224 21.56 -5.89 6.87
N LEU A 225 21.33 -5.27 5.71
CA LEU A 225 22.40 -4.88 4.79
C LEU A 225 23.37 -3.90 5.46
N ASN A 226 22.86 -2.88 6.13
CA ASN A 226 23.71 -1.93 6.83
C ASN A 226 24.48 -2.58 7.98
N LYS A 227 23.94 -3.61 8.64
CA LYS A 227 24.66 -4.38 9.64
C LYS A 227 25.77 -5.23 9.03
N LEU A 228 25.53 -5.85 7.87
CA LEU A 228 26.53 -6.59 7.10
C LEU A 228 27.65 -5.69 6.59
N LEU A 229 27.33 -4.47 6.16
CA LEU A 229 28.30 -3.47 5.75
C LEU A 229 29.05 -2.82 6.92
N LYS A 230 28.57 -3.01 8.16
CA LYS A 230 29.13 -2.37 9.36
C LYS A 230 29.65 -3.37 10.39
N ASP A 231 30.38 -4.40 9.94
CA ASP A 231 30.75 -5.52 10.79
C ASP A 231 32.15 -5.43 11.44
N ASP A 232 33.04 -4.55 10.96
CA ASP A 232 34.29 -4.21 11.66
C ASP A 232 34.12 -3.79 13.13
N VAL A 233 34.98 -4.36 13.98
CA VAL A 233 35.00 -4.12 15.42
C VAL A 233 36.24 -3.33 15.83
N GLN A 234 36.03 -2.18 16.47
CA GLN A 234 37.11 -1.45 17.14
C GLN A 234 37.57 -2.23 18.38
N VAL A 235 38.72 -2.88 18.31
CA VAL A 235 39.29 -3.68 19.41
C VAL A 235 40.00 -2.79 20.42
N VAL A 236 40.73 -1.78 19.94
CA VAL A 236 41.46 -0.83 20.78
C VAL A 236 40.99 0.59 20.43
N PRO A 237 40.62 1.45 21.39
CA PRO A 237 40.22 2.83 21.09
C PRO A 237 41.33 3.61 20.38
N VAL A 238 40.95 4.44 19.40
CA VAL A 238 41.87 5.30 18.65
C VAL A 238 42.65 6.21 19.60
N GLY A 239 43.95 6.37 19.34
CA GLY A 239 44.88 7.13 20.15
C GLY A 239 45.42 6.40 21.39
N THR A 240 44.99 5.16 21.63
CA THR A 240 45.51 4.36 22.76
C THR A 240 46.90 3.86 22.45
N VAL A 241 47.84 4.05 23.39
CA VAL A 241 49.16 3.42 23.32
C VAL A 241 49.04 1.96 23.78
N THR A 242 49.36 1.05 22.87
CA THR A 242 49.38 -0.40 23.06
C THR A 242 50.77 -0.87 23.49
N ARG A 243 50.84 -2.09 24.05
CA ARG A 243 52.11 -2.66 24.51
C ARG A 243 52.94 -3.29 23.38
N SER A 244 52.30 -3.68 22.27
CA SER A 244 52.92 -4.43 21.18
C SER A 244 52.42 -3.96 19.81
N PRO A 245 53.30 -3.79 18.80
CA PRO A 245 52.91 -3.60 17.39
C PRO A 245 52.14 -4.80 16.78
N ALA A 246 52.05 -5.94 17.47
CA ALA A 246 51.22 -7.06 17.04
C ALA A 246 49.79 -7.01 17.61
N THR A 247 49.42 -5.94 18.33
CA THR A 247 48.09 -5.81 18.92
C THR A 247 47.06 -5.54 17.82
N VAL A 248 46.00 -6.33 17.76
CA VAL A 248 44.85 -6.05 16.87
C VAL A 248 44.14 -4.80 17.35
N VAL A 249 44.05 -3.78 16.50
CA VAL A 249 43.38 -2.50 16.79
C VAL A 249 41.98 -2.43 16.19
N VAL A 250 41.80 -3.04 15.01
CA VAL A 250 40.50 -3.28 14.37
C VAL A 250 40.45 -4.73 13.95
N SER A 251 39.39 -5.43 14.34
CA SER A 251 39.10 -6.76 13.82
C SER A 251 38.18 -6.61 12.62
N ALA A 252 38.55 -7.29 11.52
CA ALA A 252 37.64 -7.49 10.41
C ALA A 252 36.39 -8.25 10.91
N GLY A 253 35.25 -7.98 10.29
CA GLY A 253 34.05 -8.76 10.49
C GLY A 253 34.09 -10.15 9.87
N GLY A 254 32.94 -10.81 9.82
CA GLY A 254 32.83 -12.21 9.39
C GLY A 254 33.04 -12.38 7.89
N SER A 255 33.60 -13.52 7.47
CA SER A 255 33.58 -13.88 6.05
C SER A 255 32.16 -14.28 5.64
N VAL A 256 31.74 -13.82 4.45
CA VAL A 256 30.50 -14.31 3.82
C VAL A 256 30.87 -15.52 2.98
N LEU A 257 30.18 -16.64 3.15
CA LEU A 257 30.54 -17.95 2.59
C LEU A 257 30.88 -17.89 1.09
N MET A 258 30.13 -17.10 0.31
CA MET A 258 30.31 -16.95 -1.14
C MET A 258 31.29 -15.85 -1.57
N LEU A 259 31.59 -14.88 -0.70
CA LEU A 259 32.42 -13.72 -1.03
C LEU A 259 33.81 -13.76 -0.39
N GLY A 260 34.00 -14.62 0.60
CA GLY A 260 35.17 -14.58 1.47
C GLY A 260 35.19 -13.31 2.33
N PRO A 261 36.39 -12.81 2.69
CA PRO A 261 36.55 -11.62 3.51
C PRO A 261 36.09 -10.34 2.78
N LEU A 262 35.32 -9.48 3.45
CA LEU A 262 34.66 -8.34 2.80
C LEU A 262 35.55 -7.10 2.64
N GLY A 263 36.55 -6.87 3.50
CA GLY A 263 37.56 -5.82 3.34
C GLY A 263 37.04 -4.39 3.21
N ASP A 264 36.98 -3.65 4.31
CA ASP A 264 36.33 -2.33 4.42
C ASP A 264 37.16 -1.27 5.15
N THR A 265 38.07 -1.63 6.05
CA THR A 265 38.88 -0.63 6.75
C THR A 265 40.26 -0.43 6.13
N THR A 266 40.60 0.83 5.84
CA THR A 266 41.96 1.25 5.48
C THR A 266 42.79 1.48 6.75
N PRO A 267 43.96 0.83 6.90
CA PRO A 267 44.87 1.16 7.98
C PRO A 267 45.27 2.65 7.94
N SER A 268 45.35 3.30 9.11
CA SER A 268 45.73 4.71 9.26
C SER A 268 46.98 4.87 10.12
N GLY A 269 47.69 6.00 9.96
CA GLY A 269 48.96 6.22 10.67
C GLY A 269 50.02 5.23 10.18
N ASP A 270 50.64 4.50 11.11
CA ASP A 270 51.58 3.41 10.84
C ASP A 270 50.99 2.02 11.12
N ASP A 271 49.69 1.91 11.39
CA ASP A 271 48.99 0.63 11.51
C ASP A 271 49.05 -0.17 10.21
N VAL A 272 49.05 -1.50 10.35
CA VAL A 272 49.25 -2.41 9.21
C VAL A 272 48.12 -3.42 9.09
N CYS A 273 47.68 -3.65 7.86
CA CYS A 273 46.80 -4.77 7.55
C CYS A 273 47.59 -6.08 7.66
N ALA A 274 47.15 -6.99 8.54
CA ALA A 274 47.77 -8.31 8.70
C ALA A 274 47.06 -9.42 7.91
N GLY A 275 45.97 -9.11 7.20
CA GLY A 275 45.24 -10.05 6.36
C GLY A 275 45.27 -9.71 4.86
N LEU A 276 44.37 -10.35 4.11
CA LEU A 276 44.18 -10.08 2.68
C LEU A 276 43.75 -8.63 2.47
N ARG A 277 44.23 -8.01 1.39
CA ARG A 277 43.71 -6.73 0.93
C ARG A 277 42.74 -6.93 -0.23
N VAL A 278 41.55 -6.35 -0.12
CA VAL A 278 40.51 -6.38 -1.17
C VAL A 278 40.25 -4.94 -1.59
N GLY A 279 40.49 -4.61 -2.87
CA GLY A 279 40.33 -3.23 -3.36
C GLY A 279 41.21 -2.19 -2.64
N GLY A 280 42.34 -2.61 -2.06
CA GLY A 280 43.23 -1.75 -1.26
C GLY A 280 42.86 -1.63 0.22
N LEU A 281 41.67 -2.13 0.61
CA LEU A 281 41.18 -2.15 1.99
C LEU A 281 41.58 -3.43 2.71
N CYS A 282 41.69 -3.39 4.03
CA CYS A 282 42.05 -4.56 4.82
C CYS A 282 40.85 -5.46 5.07
N ALA A 283 40.94 -6.72 4.64
CA ALA A 283 39.92 -7.75 4.87
C ALA A 283 40.29 -8.73 5.99
N GLY A 284 41.33 -8.42 6.75
CA GLY A 284 41.69 -9.13 7.98
C GLY A 284 41.99 -8.17 9.12
N PRO A 285 42.57 -8.64 10.23
CA PRO A 285 42.86 -7.79 11.36
C PRO A 285 43.86 -6.69 10.99
N ILE A 286 43.65 -5.50 11.54
CA ILE A 286 44.60 -4.38 11.48
C ILE A 286 45.36 -4.34 12.79
N LEU A 287 46.69 -4.29 12.70
CA LEU A 287 47.58 -4.30 13.84
C LEU A 287 48.17 -2.91 14.09
N ALA A 288 48.46 -2.61 15.35
CA ALA A 288 49.12 -1.38 15.76
C ALA A 288 50.48 -1.20 15.06
N GLY A 289 50.80 0.00 14.61
CA GLY A 289 52.08 0.27 13.98
C GLY A 289 53.30 0.27 14.93
N PRO A 290 54.53 0.45 14.39
CA PRO A 290 55.76 0.58 15.18
C PRO A 290 55.72 1.62 16.31
N ASN A 291 54.93 2.70 16.16
CA ASN A 291 54.72 3.72 17.18
C ASN A 291 53.88 3.22 18.38
N ARG A 292 53.30 2.02 18.25
CA ARG A 292 52.44 1.33 19.22
C ARG A 292 51.18 2.10 19.58
N ARG A 293 50.68 2.97 18.72
CA ARG A 293 49.44 3.73 18.92
C ARG A 293 48.40 3.20 17.95
N ALA A 294 47.19 2.96 18.43
CA ALA A 294 46.07 2.61 17.55
C ALA A 294 45.62 3.86 16.79
N ASP A 295 45.96 3.98 15.52
CA ASP A 295 45.64 5.16 14.69
C ASP A 295 44.43 4.90 13.76
N THR A 296 44.12 3.63 13.51
CA THR A 296 43.02 3.19 12.65
C THR A 296 41.66 3.29 13.34
N THR A 297 40.74 3.99 12.69
CA THR A 297 39.31 3.99 13.03
C THR A 297 38.61 2.94 12.16
N ALA A 298 37.80 2.06 12.76
CA ALA A 298 36.94 1.15 12.00
C ALA A 298 36.01 1.95 11.07
N ASN A 299 36.10 1.70 9.76
CA ASN A 299 35.57 2.54 8.67
C ASN A 299 34.03 2.49 8.55
N ASN A 300 33.42 1.57 9.28
CA ASN A 300 32.01 1.20 9.22
C ASN A 300 31.06 2.08 10.06
N ARG A 301 31.50 3.27 10.49
CA ARG A 301 30.71 4.12 11.41
C ARG A 301 29.87 5.20 10.75
N VAL A 302 30.07 5.53 9.47
CA VAL A 302 29.67 6.87 8.97
C VAL A 302 28.68 6.85 7.80
N ALA A 303 28.62 5.81 6.97
CA ALA A 303 27.66 5.75 5.86
C ALA A 303 26.55 4.71 6.12
N THR A 304 25.30 5.17 6.14
CA THR A 304 24.12 4.30 6.01
C THR A 304 23.72 4.32 4.54
N VAL A 305 23.54 3.14 3.95
CA VAL A 305 23.03 2.99 2.58
C VAL A 305 21.55 2.66 2.60
N SER A 306 20.86 2.88 1.49
CA SER A 306 19.49 2.37 1.29
C SER A 306 19.40 1.64 -0.04
N VAL A 307 18.68 0.53 -0.06
CA VAL A 307 18.34 -0.26 -1.25
C VAL A 307 17.17 0.33 -2.03
N GLU A 308 16.40 1.26 -1.44
CA GLU A 308 15.20 1.83 -2.05
C GLU A 308 15.43 2.38 -3.48
N PRO A 309 16.50 3.15 -3.77
CA PRO A 309 16.74 3.66 -5.13
C PRO A 309 17.01 2.58 -6.17
N PHE A 310 17.29 1.35 -5.70
CA PHE A 310 17.70 0.20 -6.50
C PHE A 310 16.58 -0.84 -6.64
N ILE A 311 15.38 -0.56 -6.13
CA ILE A 311 14.21 -1.42 -6.32
C ILE A 311 13.79 -1.39 -7.79
N THR A 312 13.92 -2.51 -8.48
CA THR A 312 13.49 -2.69 -9.87
C THR A 312 12.03 -3.14 -9.94
N SER A 313 11.53 -3.86 -8.93
CA SER A 313 10.13 -4.27 -8.81
C SER A 313 9.69 -4.41 -7.35
N ALA A 314 8.40 -4.24 -7.09
CA ALA A 314 7.78 -4.41 -5.77
C ALA A 314 6.31 -4.83 -5.95
N PHE A 315 5.34 -4.10 -5.42
CA PHE A 315 3.93 -4.39 -5.71
C PHE A 315 3.62 -4.23 -7.20
N ARG A 316 2.87 -5.18 -7.75
CA ARG A 316 2.25 -5.09 -9.09
C ARG A 316 0.92 -5.83 -9.07
N ASN A 317 -0.15 -5.20 -9.54
CA ASN A 317 -1.47 -5.82 -9.67
C ASN A 317 -1.45 -7.00 -10.68
N PRO A 318 -2.39 -7.97 -10.57
CA PRO A 318 -2.45 -9.18 -11.41
C PRO A 318 -2.23 -8.94 -12.92
N GLN A 319 -2.86 -7.92 -13.47
CA GLN A 319 -2.76 -7.54 -14.88
C GLN A 319 -1.35 -7.04 -15.25
N ARG A 320 -0.74 -6.22 -14.40
CA ARG A 320 0.65 -5.78 -14.56
C ARG A 320 1.62 -6.96 -14.45
N ASN A 321 1.37 -7.86 -13.50
CA ASN A 321 2.17 -9.07 -13.30
C ASN A 321 2.14 -9.98 -14.53
N ARG A 322 0.97 -10.14 -15.17
CA ARG A 322 0.85 -10.89 -16.42
C ARG A 322 1.51 -10.16 -17.60
N PHE A 323 1.44 -8.82 -17.65
CA PHE A 323 2.08 -8.02 -18.70
C PHE A 323 3.60 -8.22 -18.75
N ILE A 324 4.25 -8.25 -17.58
CA ILE A 324 5.71 -8.43 -17.51
C ILE A 324 6.15 -9.89 -17.77
N GLY A 325 5.21 -10.78 -18.07
CA GLY A 325 5.50 -12.17 -18.43
C GLY A 325 5.61 -13.12 -17.23
N SER A 326 5.13 -12.75 -16.04
CA SER A 326 5.09 -13.69 -14.92
C SER A 326 4.19 -14.88 -15.24
N GLY A 327 4.72 -16.09 -15.03
CA GLY A 327 3.96 -17.34 -15.20
C GLY A 327 2.99 -17.63 -14.06
N SER A 328 3.12 -16.95 -12.91
CA SER A 328 2.28 -17.16 -11.73
C SER A 328 1.44 -15.94 -11.44
N ILE A 329 0.12 -16.06 -11.56
CA ILE A 329 -0.80 -14.98 -11.17
C ILE A 329 -0.83 -14.75 -9.66
N ASN A 330 -0.51 -15.81 -8.91
CA ASN A 330 -0.39 -15.85 -7.46
C ASN A 330 1.02 -15.47 -6.96
N SER A 331 1.79 -14.73 -7.75
CA SER A 331 3.10 -14.20 -7.35
C SER A 331 3.01 -13.39 -6.05
N ARG A 332 4.02 -13.50 -5.18
CA ARG A 332 4.08 -12.69 -3.96
C ARG A 332 4.13 -11.17 -4.22
N HIS A 333 4.52 -10.74 -5.41
CA HIS A 333 4.42 -9.33 -5.81
C HIS A 333 2.97 -8.85 -5.97
N THR A 334 2.03 -9.71 -6.38
CA THR A 334 0.60 -9.35 -6.47
C THR A 334 -0.06 -9.27 -5.10
N ARG A 335 0.65 -9.67 -4.04
CA ARG A 335 0.14 -9.66 -2.66
C ARG A 335 0.88 -8.64 -1.79
N GLY A 336 1.76 -7.84 -2.40
CA GLY A 336 2.61 -6.89 -1.69
C GLY A 336 3.54 -7.58 -0.68
N ARG A 337 4.21 -8.66 -1.12
CA ARG A 337 5.10 -9.47 -0.27
C ARG A 337 6.47 -9.70 -0.88
N ALA A 338 6.86 -8.95 -1.91
CA ALA A 338 8.13 -9.18 -2.61
C ALA A 338 8.77 -7.89 -3.11
N LEU A 339 10.11 -7.89 -3.15
CA LEU A 339 10.98 -6.85 -3.67
C LEU A 339 11.97 -7.50 -4.65
N ASP A 340 12.18 -6.85 -5.79
CA ASP A 340 13.29 -7.12 -6.71
C ASP A 340 14.26 -5.92 -6.61
N ILE A 341 15.53 -6.18 -6.31
CA ILE A 341 16.55 -5.15 -6.04
C ILE A 341 17.77 -5.38 -6.94
N ASP A 342 18.19 -4.37 -7.69
CA ASP A 342 19.44 -4.37 -8.47
C ASP A 342 20.50 -3.46 -7.82
N PRO A 343 21.29 -3.96 -6.87
CA PRO A 343 22.27 -3.17 -6.14
C PRO A 343 23.57 -2.91 -6.93
N ARG A 344 23.70 -3.37 -8.17
CA ARG A 344 24.98 -3.32 -8.91
C ARG A 344 25.47 -1.90 -9.19
N SER A 345 24.57 -0.92 -9.17
CA SER A 345 24.88 0.50 -9.32
C SER A 345 25.06 1.24 -7.98
N MET A 346 24.90 0.55 -6.85
CA MET A 346 25.14 1.12 -5.53
C MET A 346 26.63 1.39 -5.32
N VAL A 347 26.96 2.60 -4.88
CA VAL A 347 28.35 3.00 -4.64
C VAL A 347 28.69 2.80 -3.17
N VAL A 348 29.32 1.66 -2.86
CA VAL A 348 29.85 1.38 -1.52
C VAL A 348 31.38 1.23 -1.62
N PRO A 349 32.16 2.05 -0.89
CA PRO A 349 33.61 1.97 -0.92
C PRO A 349 34.10 0.55 -0.62
N GLY A 350 34.96 0.02 -1.50
CA GLY A 350 35.54 -1.32 -1.31
C GLY A 350 34.62 -2.49 -1.63
N ARG A 351 33.46 -2.24 -2.22
CA ARG A 351 32.56 -3.30 -2.69
C ARG A 351 32.37 -3.18 -4.19
N ASP A 352 32.55 -4.30 -4.89
CA ASP A 352 32.17 -4.41 -6.29
C ASP A 352 30.70 -4.81 -6.44
N ALA A 353 30.17 -4.75 -7.67
CA ALA A 353 28.78 -5.06 -7.97
C ALA A 353 28.37 -6.50 -7.57
N ARG A 354 29.28 -7.48 -7.68
CA ARG A 354 29.01 -8.88 -7.31
C ARG A 354 28.92 -9.05 -5.81
N GLN A 355 29.81 -8.38 -5.07
CA GLN A 355 29.74 -8.35 -3.61
C GLN A 355 28.43 -7.73 -3.13
N LEU A 356 27.95 -6.68 -3.79
CA LEU A 356 26.69 -6.03 -3.44
C LEU A 356 25.47 -6.91 -3.69
N MET A 357 25.42 -7.64 -4.82
CA MET A 357 24.38 -8.66 -5.06
C MET A 357 24.32 -9.69 -3.93
N CYS A 358 25.45 -10.33 -3.64
CA CYS A 358 25.54 -11.33 -2.57
C CYS A 358 25.25 -10.78 -1.17
N LEU A 359 25.60 -9.53 -0.88
CA LEU A 359 25.30 -8.90 0.41
C LEU A 359 23.80 -8.60 0.56
N VAL A 360 23.13 -8.16 -0.51
CA VAL A 360 21.68 -7.94 -0.51
C VAL A 360 20.94 -9.27 -0.41
N GLU A 361 21.36 -10.31 -1.13
CA GLU A 361 20.81 -11.66 -0.98
C GLU A 361 20.98 -12.16 0.45
N LEU A 362 22.18 -12.07 1.03
CA LEU A 362 22.41 -12.48 2.41
C LEU A 362 21.56 -11.68 3.42
N ALA A 363 21.37 -10.38 3.19
CA ALA A 363 20.47 -9.57 4.01
C ALA A 363 19.03 -10.11 3.91
N GLY A 364 18.56 -10.38 2.69
CA GLY A 364 17.27 -11.02 2.44
C GLY A 364 17.14 -12.37 3.16
N ILE A 365 18.10 -13.29 2.98
CA ILE A 365 18.11 -14.60 3.66
C ILE A 365 17.98 -14.46 5.18
N ARG A 366 18.64 -13.47 5.78
CA ARG A 366 18.55 -13.23 7.24
C ARG A 366 17.22 -12.62 7.68
N VAL A 367 16.49 -11.97 6.79
CA VAL A 367 15.18 -11.35 7.06
C VAL A 367 14.04 -12.34 6.80
N VAL A 368 14.09 -13.11 5.72
CA VAL A 368 12.97 -13.96 5.25
C VAL A 368 13.28 -15.45 5.17
N GLY A 369 14.55 -15.85 5.24
CA GLY A 369 14.99 -17.23 5.07
C GLY A 369 15.56 -17.52 3.68
N GLU A 370 16.28 -18.64 3.57
CA GLU A 370 17.03 -19.03 2.37
C GLU A 370 16.13 -19.37 1.18
N GLU A 371 14.96 -19.96 1.43
CA GLU A 371 14.01 -20.31 0.36
C GLU A 371 13.30 -19.09 -0.25
N ASP A 372 13.37 -17.94 0.42
CA ASP A 372 12.61 -16.74 0.09
C ASP A 372 13.50 -15.53 -0.27
N SER A 373 14.81 -15.73 -0.38
CA SER A 373 15.72 -14.74 -0.93
C SER A 373 16.76 -15.39 -1.82
N PHE A 374 16.78 -14.98 -3.09
CA PHE A 374 17.63 -15.58 -4.10
C PHE A 374 17.93 -14.59 -5.22
N THR A 375 19.04 -14.81 -5.91
CA THR A 375 19.41 -14.06 -7.11
C THR A 375 18.83 -14.74 -8.35
N GLU A 376 18.32 -13.94 -9.29
CA GLU A 376 17.76 -14.46 -10.54
C GLU A 376 18.20 -13.66 -11.80
N ASN A 377 17.90 -14.22 -12.97
CA ASN A 377 17.85 -13.53 -14.25
C ASN A 377 16.44 -13.65 -14.83
N GLY A 378 15.71 -12.53 -14.80
CA GLY A 378 14.30 -12.54 -15.17
C GLY A 378 13.45 -13.45 -14.26
N PRO A 379 12.28 -13.91 -14.72
CA PRO A 379 11.25 -14.48 -13.83
C PRO A 379 11.40 -15.97 -13.48
N VAL A 380 12.39 -16.68 -14.00
CA VAL A 380 12.48 -18.16 -13.90
C VAL A 380 13.88 -18.75 -13.71
N THR A 381 14.94 -17.93 -13.81
CA THR A 381 16.32 -18.43 -13.80
C THR A 381 16.99 -18.08 -12.48
N PHE A 382 17.12 -19.04 -11.58
CA PHE A 382 17.87 -18.86 -10.33
C PHE A 382 19.36 -19.00 -10.59
N LEU A 383 20.16 -18.10 -10.01
CA LEU A 383 21.60 -18.05 -10.19
C LEU A 383 22.29 -17.83 -8.85
N ASP A 384 23.58 -18.17 -8.79
CA ASP A 384 24.42 -17.75 -7.68
C ASP A 384 24.53 -16.22 -7.67
N CYS A 385 24.58 -15.62 -6.48
CA CYS A 385 24.62 -14.17 -6.31
C CYS A 385 25.82 -13.47 -6.99
N ASN A 386 26.89 -14.22 -7.29
CA ASN A 386 28.09 -13.71 -7.95
C ASN A 386 28.15 -14.02 -9.45
N ASP A 387 27.11 -14.66 -10.00
CA ASP A 387 27.02 -14.96 -11.42
C ASP A 387 26.88 -13.65 -12.23
N PRO A 388 27.72 -13.41 -13.25
CA PRO A 388 27.63 -12.20 -14.07
C PRO A 388 26.32 -12.06 -14.85
N ALA A 389 25.55 -13.14 -15.03
CA ALA A 389 24.25 -13.11 -15.68
C ALA A 389 23.12 -12.67 -14.74
N ALA A 390 23.32 -12.67 -13.42
CA ALA A 390 22.33 -12.19 -12.46
C ALA A 390 21.93 -10.73 -12.73
N ASP A 391 20.63 -10.41 -12.69
CA ASP A 391 20.12 -9.06 -12.91
C ASP A 391 19.49 -8.40 -11.67
N HIS A 392 18.94 -9.16 -10.73
CA HIS A 392 18.49 -8.65 -9.43
C HIS A 392 18.47 -9.73 -8.34
N VAL A 393 18.33 -9.27 -7.10
CA VAL A 393 18.01 -10.12 -5.94
C VAL A 393 16.50 -10.03 -5.70
N HIS A 394 15.85 -11.17 -5.67
CA HIS A 394 14.46 -11.33 -5.27
C HIS A 394 14.38 -11.63 -3.77
N ILE A 395 13.51 -10.92 -3.05
CA ILE A 395 13.29 -11.10 -1.61
C ILE A 395 11.79 -11.09 -1.35
N GLN A 396 11.27 -12.14 -0.74
CA GLN A 396 9.82 -12.30 -0.56
C GLN A 396 9.46 -12.84 0.83
N ARG A 397 8.21 -12.65 1.27
CA ARG A 397 7.69 -13.16 2.55
C ARG A 397 6.61 -14.19 2.36
#